data_AF-A0A536K0G8-F1
#
_entry.id   AF-A0A536K0G8-F1
#
_cell.length_a   1.000
_cell.length_b   1.000
_cell.length_c   1.000
_cell.angle_alpha   90.00
_cell.angle_beta   90.00
_cell.angle_gamma   90.00
#
_symmetry.space_group_name_H-M   'P 1'
#
loop_
_entity.id
_entity.type
_entity.pdbx_description
1 polymer ?
#
loop_
_entity_poly.entity_id
_entity_poly.type
_entity_poly.pdbx_seq_one_letter_code
_entity_poly.pdbx_strand_id
1 'polypeptide(L)'
;MKPLSSAVKTLAAELQLPIYQPERIKDEAAQARISAVGADVMVVVAYGQILPASLIDAPRLGTVNVHGSLLPRHRGPAPVEWAILSGDTETGVTIMQMDAGVDTGPILTQERVAIAPDESAGRLEGTLAALGGQLLVRSLEDYAAGRIRPVPQPDEGATRAPRLTSEDGKLDPATMSAEE
;
A
#
# COMPACT_ATOMS: atom_id res chain seq x y z
N MET A 1 -26.44 8.51 8.34
CA MET A 1 -25.26 9.04 9.07
C MET A 1 -24.38 9.75 8.06
N LYS A 2 -23.98 11.00 8.28
CA LYS A 2 -23.04 11.69 7.37
C LYS A 2 -21.71 10.93 7.46
N PRO A 3 -21.12 10.44 6.35
CA PRO A 3 -19.87 9.71 6.44
C PRO A 3 -18.81 10.61 7.09
N LEU A 4 -18.09 10.05 8.07
CA LEU A 4 -16.97 10.73 8.71
C LEU A 4 -15.96 11.11 7.61
N SER A 5 -15.39 12.31 7.72
CA SER A 5 -14.28 12.72 6.85
C SER A 5 -13.09 11.78 7.07
N SER A 6 -12.44 11.33 6.00
CA SER A 6 -11.23 10.51 6.14
C SER A 6 -10.11 11.30 6.80
N ALA A 7 -9.19 10.60 7.49
CA ALA A 7 -8.03 11.23 8.12
C ALA A 7 -7.20 12.06 7.12
N VAL A 8 -7.00 11.53 5.90
CA VAL A 8 -6.31 12.22 4.80
C VAL A 8 -7.01 13.53 4.41
N LYS A 9 -8.35 13.53 4.31
CA LYS A 9 -9.11 14.74 3.98
C LYS A 9 -9.00 15.79 5.08
N THR A 10 -9.11 15.37 6.34
CA THR A 10 -9.00 16.28 7.49
C THR A 10 -7.64 16.96 7.50
N LEU A 11 -6.55 16.20 7.39
CA LEU A 11 -5.19 16.74 7.36
C LEU A 11 -4.94 17.62 6.13
N ALA A 12 -5.39 17.22 4.94
CA ALA A 12 -5.24 18.02 3.73
C ALA A 12 -5.95 19.39 3.85
N ALA A 13 -7.11 19.45 4.49
CA ALA A 13 -7.83 20.70 4.73
C ALA A 13 -7.10 21.62 5.72
N GLU A 14 -6.55 21.06 6.79
CA GLU A 14 -5.71 21.79 7.76
C GLU A 14 -4.48 22.40 7.09
N LEU A 15 -3.86 21.66 6.17
CA LEU A 15 -2.72 22.10 5.37
C LEU A 15 -3.10 22.95 4.15
N GLN A 16 -4.39 23.25 3.96
CA GLN A 16 -4.91 24.03 2.82
C GLN A 16 -4.53 23.45 1.44
N LEU A 17 -4.40 22.12 1.35
CA LEU A 17 -4.12 21.42 0.10
C LEU A 17 -5.41 21.24 -0.72
N PRO A 18 -5.34 21.28 -2.07
CA PRO A 18 -6.46 20.92 -2.92
C PRO A 18 -6.93 19.48 -2.64
N ILE A 19 -8.26 19.31 -2.49
CA ILE A 19 -8.87 18.01 -2.19
C ILE A 19 -9.74 17.58 -3.36
N TYR A 20 -9.42 16.42 -3.94
CA TYR A 20 -10.20 15.79 -5.00
C TYR A 20 -10.84 14.51 -4.46
N GLN A 21 -12.17 14.38 -4.57
CA GLN A 21 -12.93 13.22 -4.10
C GLN A 21 -13.85 12.68 -5.21
N PRO A 22 -13.28 12.12 -6.30
CA PRO A 22 -14.12 11.53 -7.34
C PRO A 22 -14.89 10.32 -6.79
N GLU A 23 -16.18 10.22 -7.12
CA GLU A 23 -16.97 9.03 -6.79
C GLU A 23 -16.38 7.79 -7.47
N ARG A 24 -15.99 7.93 -8.75
CA ARG A 24 -15.28 6.90 -9.51
C ARG A 24 -14.04 7.48 -10.17
N ILE A 25 -12.89 6.91 -9.86
CA ILE A 25 -11.59 7.31 -10.42
C ILE A 25 -11.50 7.05 -11.93
N LYS A 26 -12.34 6.12 -12.43
CA LYS A 26 -12.41 5.76 -13.85
C LYS A 26 -13.19 6.77 -14.70
N ASP A 27 -13.91 7.72 -14.11
CA ASP A 27 -14.64 8.74 -14.88
C ASP A 27 -13.66 9.65 -15.63
N GLU A 28 -13.90 9.90 -16.92
CA GLU A 28 -13.00 10.72 -17.77
C GLU A 28 -12.75 12.11 -17.18
N ALA A 29 -13.80 12.74 -16.64
CA ALA A 29 -13.69 14.05 -15.99
C ALA A 29 -12.87 14.01 -14.68
N ALA A 30 -12.81 12.86 -13.99
CA ALA A 30 -11.93 12.68 -12.84
C ALA A 30 -10.47 12.52 -13.30
N GLN A 31 -10.25 11.66 -14.30
CA GLN A 31 -8.93 11.43 -14.86
C GLN A 31 -8.32 12.71 -15.43
N ALA A 32 -9.07 13.47 -16.24
CA ALA A 32 -8.63 14.72 -16.82
C ALA A 32 -8.22 15.76 -15.75
N ARG A 33 -8.97 15.83 -14.64
CA ARG A 33 -8.63 16.73 -13.52
C ARG A 33 -7.35 16.33 -12.81
N ILE A 34 -7.13 15.03 -12.61
CA ILE A 34 -5.91 14.52 -11.97
C ILE A 34 -4.71 14.76 -12.89
N SER A 35 -4.82 14.42 -14.18
CA SER A 35 -3.75 14.64 -15.16
C SER A 35 -3.40 16.13 -15.33
N ALA A 36 -4.39 17.03 -15.24
CA ALA A 36 -4.18 18.47 -15.33
C ALA A 36 -3.33 19.06 -14.19
N VAL A 37 -3.13 18.33 -13.09
CA VAL A 37 -2.20 18.75 -12.02
C VAL A 37 -0.76 18.80 -12.53
N GLY A 38 -0.40 17.98 -13.53
CA GLY A 38 0.95 17.94 -14.09
C GLY A 38 2.01 17.44 -13.10
N ALA A 39 1.62 16.51 -12.22
CA ALA A 39 2.52 15.98 -11.19
C ALA A 39 3.69 15.18 -11.81
N ASP A 40 4.88 15.32 -11.21
CA ASP A 40 6.04 14.50 -11.58
C ASP A 40 5.87 13.04 -11.13
N VAL A 41 5.23 12.82 -9.98
CA VAL A 41 4.96 11.50 -9.39
C VAL A 41 3.57 11.51 -8.74
N MET A 42 2.86 10.38 -8.83
CA MET A 42 1.65 10.15 -8.03
C MET A 42 1.96 9.12 -6.94
N VAL A 43 1.57 9.41 -5.70
CA VAL A 43 1.74 8.50 -4.56
C VAL A 43 0.39 7.96 -4.16
N VAL A 44 0.30 6.64 -4.08
CA VAL A 44 -0.89 5.90 -3.64
C VAL A 44 -0.56 5.19 -2.32
N VAL A 45 -1.43 5.34 -1.33
CA VAL A 45 -1.33 4.64 -0.04
C VAL A 45 -2.75 4.29 0.40
N ALA A 46 -3.03 2.99 0.56
CA ALA A 46 -4.34 2.49 1.02
C ALA A 46 -5.55 3.14 0.31
N TYR A 47 -5.47 3.31 -1.01
CA TYR A 47 -6.54 3.92 -1.81
C TYR A 47 -7.52 2.85 -2.31
N GLY A 48 -8.81 3.03 -2.02
CA GLY A 48 -9.82 1.99 -2.21
C GLY A 48 -10.34 1.79 -3.63
N GLN A 49 -9.82 2.49 -4.64
CA GLN A 49 -10.25 2.34 -6.03
C GLN A 49 -9.11 1.89 -6.93
N ILE A 50 -9.42 1.04 -7.91
CA ILE A 50 -8.46 0.57 -8.92
C ILE A 50 -8.17 1.71 -9.88
N LEU A 51 -6.91 2.12 -9.97
CA LEU A 51 -6.45 3.12 -10.91
C LEU A 51 -6.42 2.54 -12.34
N PRO A 52 -6.94 3.25 -13.35
CA PRO A 52 -6.73 2.89 -14.74
C PRO A 52 -5.26 3.16 -15.16
N ALA A 53 -4.78 2.44 -16.18
CA ALA A 53 -3.43 2.61 -16.72
C ALA A 53 -3.12 4.07 -17.12
N SER A 54 -4.11 4.78 -17.67
CA SER A 54 -4.02 6.20 -18.01
C SER A 54 -3.61 7.10 -16.84
N LEU A 55 -3.94 6.74 -15.60
CA LEU A 55 -3.50 7.46 -14.41
C LEU A 55 -2.19 6.92 -13.86
N ILE A 56 -1.98 5.60 -13.91
CA ILE A 56 -0.73 4.96 -13.46
C ILE A 56 0.47 5.55 -14.23
N ASP A 57 0.31 5.69 -15.55
CA ASP A 57 1.36 6.10 -16.49
C ASP A 57 1.43 7.62 -16.70
N ALA A 58 0.49 8.41 -16.15
CA ALA A 58 0.43 9.85 -16.41
C ALA A 58 1.63 10.64 -15.85
N PRO A 59 2.09 10.43 -14.61
CA PRO A 59 3.24 11.16 -14.08
C PRO A 59 4.54 10.69 -14.74
N ARG A 60 5.49 11.60 -14.97
CA ARG A 60 6.77 11.27 -15.61
C ARG A 60 7.60 10.23 -14.85
N LEU A 61 7.52 10.23 -13.51
CA LEU A 61 8.17 9.25 -12.64
C LEU A 61 7.24 8.06 -12.33
N GLY A 62 6.06 8.00 -12.95
CA GLY A 62 5.05 6.99 -12.73
C GLY A 62 4.28 7.18 -11.42
N THR A 63 3.54 6.14 -11.06
CA THR A 63 2.77 6.07 -9.83
C THR A 63 3.42 5.09 -8.88
N VAL A 64 3.69 5.53 -7.64
CA VAL A 64 4.28 4.70 -6.60
C VAL A 64 3.26 4.33 -5.54
N ASN A 65 3.38 3.12 -4.98
CA ASN A 65 2.57 2.63 -3.87
C ASN A 65 3.45 2.37 -2.63
N VAL A 66 2.89 2.62 -1.45
CA VAL A 66 3.46 2.17 -0.16
C VAL A 66 2.69 0.95 0.29
N HIS A 67 3.35 -0.21 0.27
CA HIS A 67 2.73 -1.50 0.59
C HIS A 67 3.25 -2.06 1.91
N GLY A 68 2.34 -2.54 2.77
CA GLY A 68 2.64 -3.01 4.13
C GLY A 68 3.16 -4.44 4.24
N SER A 69 3.95 -4.90 3.27
CA SER A 69 4.67 -6.17 3.34
C SER A 69 6.03 -6.11 2.65
N LEU A 70 6.80 -7.19 2.78
CA LEU A 70 7.97 -7.47 1.96
C LEU A 70 7.53 -8.18 0.67
N LEU A 71 7.19 -7.41 -0.36
CA LEU A 71 6.86 -7.96 -1.68
C LEU A 71 8.00 -8.85 -2.22
N PRO A 72 7.68 -9.97 -2.88
CA PRO A 72 6.37 -10.32 -3.43
C PRO A 72 5.41 -11.02 -2.46
N ARG A 73 5.79 -11.21 -1.19
CA ARG A 73 4.93 -11.83 -0.18
C ARG A 73 3.77 -10.89 0.18
N HIS A 74 2.57 -11.45 0.38
CA HIS A 74 1.36 -10.76 0.83
C HIS A 74 0.88 -9.63 -0.10
N ARG A 75 0.77 -9.91 -1.40
CA ARG A 75 0.11 -9.01 -2.37
C ARG A 75 -1.39 -8.93 -2.06
N GLY A 76 -1.95 -7.73 -2.01
CA GLY A 76 -3.38 -7.51 -1.77
C GLY A 76 -3.67 -6.64 -0.54
N PRO A 77 -4.96 -6.50 -0.19
CA PRO A 77 -5.41 -5.44 0.70
C PRO A 77 -5.20 -5.67 2.21
N ALA A 78 -4.85 -6.87 2.68
CA ALA A 78 -4.70 -7.16 4.12
C ALA A 78 -3.30 -7.71 4.49
N PRO A 79 -2.20 -7.09 4.04
CA PRO A 79 -0.87 -7.69 4.16
C PRO A 79 -0.38 -7.87 5.60
N VAL A 80 -0.82 -6.99 6.52
CA VAL A 80 -0.38 -7.00 7.90
C VAL A 80 -0.96 -8.20 8.65
N GLU A 81 -2.27 -8.40 8.50
CA GLU A 81 -2.97 -9.48 9.17
C GLU A 81 -2.52 -10.83 8.64
N TRP A 82 -2.33 -10.95 7.32
CA TRP A 82 -1.83 -12.19 6.73
C TRP A 82 -0.37 -12.50 7.11
N ALA A 83 0.47 -11.49 7.36
CA ALA A 83 1.81 -11.73 7.88
C ALA A 83 1.76 -12.39 9.28
N ILE A 84 0.90 -11.88 10.16
CA ILE A 84 0.71 -12.45 11.50
C ILE A 84 0.08 -13.84 11.41
N LEU A 85 -1.01 -14.00 10.65
CA LEU A 85 -1.72 -15.29 10.50
C LEU A 85 -0.85 -16.38 9.84
N SER A 86 0.12 -15.99 9.02
CA SER A 86 1.06 -16.94 8.41
C SER A 86 2.21 -17.35 9.33
N GLY A 87 2.27 -16.81 10.55
CA GLY A 87 3.36 -17.04 11.49
C GLY A 87 4.68 -16.40 11.05
N ASP A 88 4.64 -15.33 10.25
CA ASP A 88 5.86 -14.67 9.80
C ASP A 88 6.58 -14.03 10.99
N THR A 89 7.90 -14.20 11.06
CA THR A 89 8.75 -13.56 12.09
C THR A 89 9.25 -12.18 11.67
N GLU A 90 9.06 -11.82 10.40
CA GLU A 90 9.38 -10.50 9.86
C GLU A 90 8.38 -10.08 8.78
N THR A 91 8.16 -8.78 8.68
CA THR A 91 7.47 -8.13 7.56
C THR A 91 8.19 -6.82 7.25
N GLY A 92 7.54 -5.86 6.60
CA GLY A 92 8.14 -4.58 6.31
C GLY A 92 7.26 -3.70 5.45
N VAL A 93 7.87 -2.65 4.93
CA VAL A 93 7.26 -1.78 3.94
C VAL A 93 8.00 -1.92 2.62
N THR A 94 7.25 -1.99 1.53
CA THR A 94 7.76 -1.90 0.17
C THR A 94 7.29 -0.62 -0.49
N ILE A 95 8.22 0.17 -1.04
CA ILE A 95 7.90 1.22 -2.00
C ILE A 95 8.03 0.61 -3.39
N MET A 96 6.96 0.65 -4.18
CA MET A 96 6.93 0.03 -5.50
C MET A 96 6.36 0.97 -6.55
N GLN A 97 6.75 0.80 -7.81
CA GLN A 97 5.99 1.31 -8.94
C GLN A 97 4.72 0.48 -9.10
N MET A 98 3.61 1.14 -9.40
CA MET A 98 2.36 0.47 -9.75
C MET A 98 2.41 0.02 -11.23
N ASP A 99 1.74 -1.09 -11.51
CA ASP A 99 1.48 -1.58 -12.86
C ASP A 99 -0.01 -1.99 -12.98
N ALA A 100 -0.39 -2.67 -14.05
CA ALA A 100 -1.77 -3.12 -14.26
C ALA A 100 -2.20 -4.26 -13.32
N GLY A 101 -1.27 -4.90 -12.61
CA GLY A 101 -1.56 -5.99 -11.67
C GLY A 101 -1.79 -5.49 -10.25
N VAL A 102 -2.13 -6.42 -9.36
CA VAL A 102 -2.32 -6.12 -7.93
C VAL A 102 -0.99 -6.38 -7.21
N ASP A 103 -0.34 -5.29 -6.83
CA ASP A 103 0.95 -5.29 -6.12
C ASP A 103 2.05 -6.11 -6.83
N THR A 104 2.06 -6.12 -8.17
CA THR A 104 3.04 -6.85 -8.99
C THR A 104 4.18 -5.99 -9.53
N GLY A 105 4.01 -4.67 -9.53
CA GLY A 105 4.97 -3.76 -10.13
C GLY A 105 6.36 -3.75 -9.46
N PRO A 106 7.38 -3.21 -10.17
CA PRO A 106 8.77 -3.21 -9.71
C PRO A 106 8.98 -2.51 -8.36
N ILE A 107 9.88 -3.04 -7.55
CA ILE A 107 10.24 -2.53 -6.23
C ILE A 107 11.28 -1.41 -6.37
N LEU A 108 11.07 -0.29 -5.68
CA LEU A 108 12.05 0.78 -5.50
C LEU A 108 12.93 0.50 -4.29
N THR A 109 12.32 0.27 -3.13
CA THR A 109 13.00 0.06 -1.85
C THR A 109 12.14 -0.80 -0.93
N GLN A 110 12.79 -1.45 0.05
CA GLN A 110 12.12 -2.19 1.12
C GLN A 110 12.84 -1.96 2.43
N GLU A 111 12.08 -1.96 3.53
CA GLU A 111 12.62 -1.91 4.88
C GLU A 111 11.91 -2.94 5.77
N ARG A 112 12.69 -3.76 6.49
CA ARG A 112 12.22 -4.91 7.27
C ARG A 112 11.94 -4.53 8.72
N VAL A 113 10.97 -5.20 9.32
CA VAL A 113 10.59 -5.09 10.73
C VAL A 113 10.33 -6.50 11.27
N ALA A 114 10.86 -6.80 12.45
CA ALA A 114 10.57 -8.05 13.15
C ALA A 114 9.12 -8.06 13.67
N ILE A 115 8.45 -9.21 13.59
CA ILE A 115 7.14 -9.43 14.20
C ILE A 115 7.38 -10.12 15.55
N ALA A 116 6.96 -9.47 16.63
CA ALA A 116 7.05 -10.06 17.96
C ALA A 116 6.06 -11.23 18.13
N PRO A 117 6.33 -12.23 18.98
CA PRO A 117 5.41 -13.35 19.21
C PRO A 117 4.03 -12.93 19.75
N ASP A 118 3.95 -11.79 20.47
CA ASP A 118 2.71 -11.25 21.01
C ASP A 118 2.10 -10.14 20.12
N GLU A 119 2.65 -9.92 18.92
CA GLU A 119 2.30 -8.79 18.07
C GLU A 119 0.81 -8.76 17.69
N SER A 120 0.26 -7.55 17.52
CA SER A 120 -1.10 -7.37 17.02
C SER A 120 -1.12 -6.55 15.74
N ALA A 121 -2.11 -6.79 14.88
CA ALA A 121 -2.23 -6.09 13.59
C ALA A 121 -2.20 -4.57 13.76
N GLY A 122 -2.92 -4.01 14.74
CA GLY A 122 -2.94 -2.56 14.98
C GLY A 122 -1.61 -1.98 15.45
N ARG A 123 -0.83 -2.71 16.26
CA ARG A 123 0.51 -2.28 16.68
C ARG A 123 1.50 -2.33 15.51
N LEU A 124 1.45 -3.41 14.75
CA LEU A 124 2.27 -3.60 13.56
C LEU A 124 1.94 -2.55 12.49
N GLU A 125 0.66 -2.29 12.21
CA GLU A 125 0.20 -1.22 11.33
C GLU A 125 0.75 0.14 11.74
N GLY A 126 0.69 0.50 13.02
CA GLY A 126 1.25 1.76 13.51
C GLY A 126 2.75 1.88 13.25
N THR A 127 3.49 0.78 13.46
CA THR A 127 4.93 0.71 13.18
C THR A 127 5.22 0.85 11.68
N LEU A 128 4.50 0.11 10.84
CA LEU A 128 4.65 0.14 9.39
C LEU A 128 4.20 1.47 8.78
N ALA A 129 3.18 2.14 9.33
CA ALA A 129 2.75 3.45 8.88
C ALA A 129 3.81 4.53 9.11
N ALA A 130 4.42 4.54 10.31
CA ALA A 130 5.52 5.45 10.62
C ALA A 130 6.75 5.19 9.73
N LEU A 131 7.12 3.92 9.56
CA LEU A 131 8.22 3.49 8.70
C LEU A 131 7.96 3.86 7.24
N GLY A 132 6.78 3.57 6.73
CA GLY A 132 6.43 3.74 5.33
C GLY A 132 6.41 5.20 4.90
N GLY A 133 5.95 6.12 5.76
CA GLY A 133 6.06 7.55 5.50
C GLY A 133 7.52 8.01 5.35
N GLN A 134 8.41 7.55 6.23
CA GLN A 134 9.83 7.91 6.16
C GLN A 134 10.53 7.28 4.95
N LEU A 135 10.28 6.00 4.69
CA LEU A 135 10.86 5.26 3.58
C LEU A 135 10.41 5.85 2.24
N LEU A 136 9.14 6.23 2.10
CA LEU A 136 8.61 6.87 0.89
C LEU A 136 9.38 8.14 0.55
N VAL A 137 9.55 9.06 1.51
CA VAL A 137 10.23 10.34 1.27
C VAL A 137 11.66 10.12 0.77
N ARG A 138 12.44 9.30 1.48
CA ARG A 138 13.82 8.95 1.07
C ARG A 138 13.87 8.29 -0.31
N SER A 139 12.93 7.39 -0.58
CA SER A 139 12.88 6.66 -1.84
C SER A 139 12.55 7.57 -3.02
N LEU A 140 11.64 8.53 -2.84
CA LEU A 140 11.30 9.50 -3.88
C LEU A 140 12.47 10.44 -4.18
N GLU A 141 13.21 10.89 -3.16
CA GLU A 141 14.42 11.70 -3.34
C GLU A 141 15.49 10.97 -4.16
N ASP A 142 15.79 9.72 -3.80
CA ASP A 142 16.76 8.90 -4.51
C ASP A 142 16.30 8.53 -5.92
N TYR A 143 15.01 8.25 -6.09
CA TYR A 143 14.46 7.88 -7.38
C TYR A 143 14.44 9.06 -8.36
N ALA A 144 14.00 10.24 -7.90
CA ALA A 144 14.01 11.47 -8.70
C ALA A 144 15.44 11.87 -9.11
N ALA A 145 16.43 11.60 -8.25
CA ALA A 145 17.85 11.83 -8.54
C ALA A 145 18.50 10.72 -9.40
N GLY A 146 17.77 9.66 -9.76
CA GLY A 146 18.28 8.54 -10.54
C GLY A 146 19.27 7.63 -9.78
N ARG A 147 19.31 7.71 -8.45
CA ARG A 147 20.18 6.90 -7.58
C ARG A 147 19.63 5.49 -7.35
N ILE A 148 18.32 5.31 -7.41
CA ILE A 148 17.67 4.00 -7.39
C ILE A 148 16.91 3.76 -8.69
N ARG A 149 16.85 2.49 -9.09
CA ARG A 149 16.08 2.02 -10.25
C ARG A 149 15.09 0.97 -9.79
N PRO A 150 13.84 0.99 -10.27
CA PRO A 150 12.88 -0.05 -9.94
C PRO A 150 13.38 -1.42 -10.42
N VAL A 151 13.27 -2.42 -9.56
CA VAL A 151 13.67 -3.80 -9.83
C VAL A 151 12.42 -4.68 -9.92
N PRO A 152 12.21 -5.46 -11.00
CA PRO A 152 11.09 -6.39 -11.07
C PRO A 152 11.04 -7.31 -9.85
N GLN A 153 9.83 -7.60 -9.36
CA GLN A 153 9.66 -8.58 -8.29
C GLN A 153 10.13 -9.96 -8.77
N PRO A 154 10.71 -10.79 -7.89
CA PRO A 154 11.05 -12.17 -8.24
C PRO A 154 9.78 -12.99 -8.51
N ASP A 155 9.91 -14.01 -9.37
CA ASP A 155 8.82 -14.93 -9.71
C ASP A 155 8.45 -15.87 -8.55
N GLU A 156 9.42 -16.16 -7.68
CA GLU A 156 9.27 -17.03 -6.52
C GLU A 156 8.87 -16.26 -5.25
N GLY A 157 8.14 -16.93 -4.35
CA GLY A 157 7.78 -16.38 -3.03
C GLY A 157 6.55 -15.46 -3.02
N ALA A 158 5.89 -15.25 -4.16
CA ALA A 158 4.67 -14.46 -4.23
C ALA A 158 3.50 -15.16 -3.50
N THR A 159 2.89 -14.47 -2.53
CA THR A 159 1.68 -14.92 -1.84
C THR A 159 0.60 -13.85 -1.91
N ARG A 160 -0.65 -14.21 -1.60
CA ARG A 160 -1.79 -13.29 -1.61
C ARG A 160 -2.27 -13.01 -0.20
N ALA A 161 -2.68 -11.77 0.04
CA ALA A 161 -3.28 -11.28 1.26
C ALA A 161 -4.67 -10.69 0.95
N PRO A 162 -5.67 -11.52 0.63
CA PRO A 162 -7.01 -11.06 0.30
C PRO A 162 -7.67 -10.36 1.49
N ARG A 163 -8.71 -9.56 1.21
CA ARG A 163 -9.46 -8.88 2.26
C ARG A 163 -10.06 -9.92 3.21
N LEU A 164 -9.81 -9.75 4.50
CA LEU A 164 -10.43 -10.57 5.54
C LEU A 164 -11.95 -10.41 5.54
N THR A 165 -12.62 -11.52 5.84
CA THR A 165 -14.06 -11.67 5.99
C THR A 165 -14.40 -11.97 7.44
N SER A 166 -15.70 -11.92 7.77
CA SER A 166 -16.16 -12.35 9.09
C SER A 166 -15.93 -13.83 9.37
N GLU A 167 -15.80 -14.66 8.32
CA GLU A 167 -15.53 -16.09 8.46
C GLU A 167 -14.09 -16.35 8.92
N ASP A 168 -13.14 -15.53 8.48
CA ASP A 168 -11.72 -15.65 8.86
C ASP A 168 -11.50 -15.40 10.37
N GLY A 169 -12.45 -14.76 11.05
CA GLY A 169 -12.41 -14.54 12.50
C GLY A 169 -13.09 -15.62 13.33
N LYS A 170 -13.60 -16.70 12.72
CA LYS A 170 -14.26 -17.79 13.46
C LYS A 170 -13.23 -18.76 14.00
N LEU A 171 -13.26 -18.97 15.31
CA LEU A 171 -12.44 -19.98 15.98
C LEU A 171 -13.11 -21.35 15.88
N ASP A 172 -12.37 -22.35 15.39
CA ASP A 172 -12.81 -23.75 15.34
C ASP A 172 -11.77 -24.66 16.02
N PRO A 173 -12.01 -25.08 17.27
CA PRO A 173 -11.07 -25.92 18.01
C PRO A 173 -10.95 -27.35 17.44
N ALA A 174 -11.77 -27.73 16.46
CA ALA A 174 -11.61 -29.00 15.75
C ALA A 174 -10.57 -28.94 14.62
N THR A 175 -10.28 -27.74 14.11
CA THR A 175 -9.36 -27.52 12.97
C THR A 175 -8.18 -26.61 13.29
N MET A 176 -8.23 -25.87 14.40
CA MET A 176 -7.18 -24.97 14.89
C MET A 176 -6.48 -25.55 16.11
N SER A 177 -5.16 -25.43 16.14
CA SER A 177 -4.35 -25.64 17.34
C SER A 177 -4.53 -24.50 18.35
N ALA A 178 -3.89 -24.60 19.52
CA ALA A 178 -3.90 -23.50 20.49
C ALA A 178 -2.94 -22.35 20.10
N GLU A 179 -2.03 -22.62 19.16
CA GLU A 179 -1.09 -21.62 18.62
C GLU A 179 -1.71 -20.82 17.47
N GLU A 180 -2.59 -21.46 16.69
CA GLU A 180 -3.41 -20.84 15.63
C GLU A 180 -4.63 -20.10 16.20
#